data_AF-A0A837I8U4-F1
#
_entry.id   AF-A0A837I8U4-F1
#
_cell.length_a   1.000
_cell.length_b   1.000
_cell.length_c   1.000
_cell.angle_alpha   90.00
_cell.angle_beta   90.00
_cell.angle_gamma   90.00
#
_symmetry.space_group_name_H-M   'P 1'
#
loop_
_entity.id
_entity.type
_entity.pdbx_description
1 polymer ?
#
loop_
_entity_poly.entity_id
_entity_poly.type
_entity_poly.pdbx_seq_one_letter_code
_entity_poly.pdbx_strand_id
1 'polypeptide(L)'
;MDNYIKIRGARQHNLKNVDLDIPKNKLVVLTGVSGSGKSSLAFDTLYAEGQRRYVESLSSYARQFLGIMEKPDVDSIEGLSPAISIDQKTTSHNPRSTVGTVTEIYDYLRLLFARIGHPHCPICGREISHQTLDQIVDQALALIEETAKDQKKAWFLVLSPMVEARKGEFSQLFGNLKSKGYRQVRIDGYIHDLSEDLVLIKTNKHTVEAVVDRIALTAGSFKGEPARAEVKNRLADSMQQALNLSEGVVKLARVLDKEFTMPAIPKKFKDHLFSEKFSCPVDNISLPEIEPRSFSFNSPQGACPTCTGLGKILKVDPKLLFSSDLTIME
;
A
#
# COMPACT_ATOMS: atom_id res chain seq x y z
N MET A 1 -4.39 52.10 -3.23
CA MET A 1 -4.27 51.12 -2.14
C MET A 1 -3.56 51.80 -0.99
N ASP A 2 -4.07 51.67 0.23
CA ASP A 2 -3.40 52.26 1.39
C ASP A 2 -2.10 51.46 1.68
N ASN A 3 -0.96 52.14 1.58
CA ASN A 3 0.38 51.53 1.65
C ASN A 3 0.84 51.24 3.10
N TYR A 4 0.02 51.61 4.08
CA TYR A 4 0.31 51.46 5.49
C TYR A 4 -0.80 50.67 6.19
N ILE A 5 -0.42 49.97 7.27
CA ILE A 5 -1.34 49.50 8.30
C ILE A 5 -1.35 50.59 9.36
N LYS A 6 -2.48 51.28 9.51
CA LYS A 6 -2.63 52.39 10.44
C LYS A 6 -3.28 51.88 11.70
N ILE A 7 -2.59 51.99 12.82
CA ILE A 7 -3.05 51.61 14.15
C ILE A 7 -3.33 52.89 14.91
N ARG A 8 -4.54 53.02 15.49
CA ARG A 8 -4.90 54.16 16.32
C ARG A 8 -5.40 53.70 17.68
N GLY A 9 -4.82 54.29 18.73
CA GLY A 9 -5.21 54.08 20.12
C GLY A 9 -5.03 52.65 20.63
N ALA A 10 -3.92 51.99 20.33
CA ALA A 10 -3.66 50.65 20.85
C ALA A 10 -3.36 50.70 22.37
N ARG A 11 -4.13 49.94 23.15
CA ARG A 11 -4.09 49.92 24.64
C ARG A 11 -4.01 48.51 25.23
N GLN A 12 -3.90 47.48 24.39
CA GLN A 12 -3.78 46.10 24.84
C GLN A 12 -2.62 45.92 25.84
N HIS A 13 -2.93 45.31 26.99
CA HIS A 13 -2.01 45.12 28.12
C HIS A 13 -1.36 46.42 28.63
N ASN A 14 -0.07 46.64 28.35
CA ASN A 14 0.68 47.77 28.86
C ASN A 14 0.90 48.88 27.82
N LEU A 15 0.31 48.76 26.63
CA LEU A 15 0.35 49.80 25.60
C LEU A 15 -0.36 51.07 26.10
N LYS A 16 0.26 52.23 25.85
CA LYS A 16 -0.20 53.53 26.35
C LYS A 16 -0.85 54.36 25.26
N ASN A 17 -1.97 53.87 24.72
CA ASN A 17 -2.73 54.53 23.65
C ASN A 17 -1.86 54.89 22.44
N VAL A 18 -1.20 53.87 21.88
CA VAL A 18 -0.16 54.03 20.85
C VAL A 18 -0.78 54.16 19.46
N ASP A 19 -0.34 55.18 18.72
CA ASP A 19 -0.61 55.36 17.30
C ASP A 19 0.62 54.98 16.47
N LEU A 20 0.46 54.18 15.42
CA LEU A 20 1.56 53.71 14.59
C LEU A 20 1.12 53.46 13.15
N ASP A 21 1.96 53.84 12.18
CA ASP A 21 1.79 53.52 10.76
C ASP A 21 2.88 52.54 10.32
N ILE A 22 2.49 51.30 10.02
CA ILE A 22 3.40 50.23 9.60
C ILE A 22 3.39 50.12 8.06
N PRO A 23 4.55 50.23 7.37
CA PRO A 23 4.57 50.09 5.92
C PRO A 23 4.27 48.65 5.50
N LYS A 24 3.36 48.48 4.53
CA LYS A 24 3.04 47.16 3.94
C LYS A 24 4.15 46.66 3.03
N ASN A 25 4.17 45.34 2.81
CA ASN A 25 5.08 44.65 1.89
C ASN A 25 6.56 44.91 2.22
N LYS A 26 6.88 45.13 3.50
CA LYS A 26 8.23 45.28 4.01
C LYS A 26 8.45 44.33 5.17
N LEU A 27 9.71 43.92 5.36
CA LEU A 27 10.14 43.27 6.58
C LEU A 27 10.21 44.32 7.69
N VAL A 28 9.24 44.30 8.61
CA VAL A 28 9.17 45.22 9.74
C VAL A 28 9.62 44.50 11.00
N VAL A 29 10.57 45.08 11.72
CA VAL A 29 11.13 44.51 12.95
C VAL A 29 10.70 45.37 14.14
N LEU A 30 9.99 44.76 15.10
CA LEU A 30 9.69 45.39 16.38
C LEU A 30 10.81 45.08 17.37
N THR A 31 11.42 46.13 17.93
CA THR A 31 12.55 46.01 18.88
C THR A 31 12.29 46.82 20.15
N GLY A 32 13.02 46.50 21.22
CA GLY A 32 12.87 47.12 22.54
C GLY A 32 13.09 46.14 23.70
N VAL A 33 13.25 46.67 24.92
CA VAL A 33 13.53 45.90 26.14
C VAL A 33 12.43 44.88 26.48
N SER A 34 12.76 43.82 27.24
CA SER A 34 11.75 42.86 27.71
C SER A 34 10.61 43.58 28.43
N GLY A 35 9.36 43.18 28.17
CA GLY A 35 8.17 43.84 28.74
C GLY A 35 7.78 45.18 28.10
N SER A 36 8.47 45.67 27.06
CA SER A 36 8.14 46.96 26.42
C SER A 36 6.82 47.00 25.62
N GLY A 37 6.02 45.92 25.62
CA GLY A 37 4.76 45.85 24.86
C GLY A 37 4.89 45.35 23.41
N LYS A 38 6.05 44.87 22.98
CA LYS A 38 6.26 44.31 21.62
C LYS A 38 5.27 43.19 21.28
N SER A 39 5.18 42.20 22.17
CA SER A 39 4.26 41.07 21.98
C SER A 39 2.81 41.51 22.05
N SER A 40 2.49 42.47 22.92
CA SER A 40 1.14 43.04 23.03
C SER A 40 0.70 43.75 21.76
N LEU A 41 1.61 44.46 21.08
CA LEU A 41 1.32 45.07 19.79
C LEU A 41 1.26 44.02 18.66
N ALA A 42 2.23 43.12 18.59
CA ALA A 42 2.36 42.17 17.49
C ALA A 42 1.32 41.04 17.52
N PHE A 43 1.23 40.33 18.65
CA PHE A 43 0.40 39.15 18.81
C PHE A 43 -0.99 39.51 19.33
N ASP A 44 -1.04 40.25 20.44
CA ASP A 44 -2.32 40.48 21.14
C ASP A 44 -3.17 41.58 20.50
N THR A 45 -2.60 42.41 19.62
CA THR A 45 -3.31 43.48 18.88
C THR A 45 -3.39 43.18 17.39
N LEU A 46 -2.26 43.17 16.67
CA LEU A 46 -2.26 43.04 15.20
C LEU A 46 -2.67 41.65 14.72
N TYR A 47 -2.03 40.60 15.24
CA TYR A 47 -2.38 39.23 14.87
C TYR A 47 -3.80 38.87 15.33
N ALA A 48 -4.17 39.18 16.57
CA ALA A 48 -5.51 38.95 17.09
C ALA A 48 -6.60 39.61 16.22
N GLU A 49 -6.44 40.89 15.87
CA GLU A 49 -7.40 41.59 15.01
C GLU A 49 -7.40 41.05 13.57
N GLY A 50 -6.23 40.69 13.04
CA GLY A 50 -6.08 40.14 11.69
C GLY A 50 -6.75 38.76 11.56
N GLN A 51 -6.57 37.90 12.57
CA GLN A 51 -7.22 36.60 12.65
C GLN A 51 -8.73 36.75 12.85
N ARG A 52 -9.17 37.63 13.76
CA ARG A 52 -10.59 37.89 14.03
C ARG A 52 -11.32 38.33 12.77
N ARG A 53 -10.81 39.35 12.06
CA ARG A 53 -11.42 39.84 10.81
C ARG A 53 -11.49 38.79 9.71
N TYR A 54 -10.44 37.96 9.60
CA TYR A 54 -10.43 36.86 8.64
C TYR A 54 -11.49 35.81 8.98
N VAL A 55 -11.58 35.39 10.24
CA VAL A 55 -12.59 34.44 10.73
C VAL A 55 -14.01 35.00 10.57
N GLU A 56 -14.22 36.29 10.83
CA GLU A 56 -15.51 36.96 10.62
C GLU A 56 -15.94 37.00 9.15
N SER A 57 -15.00 36.93 8.21
CA SER A 57 -15.31 36.81 6.78
C SER A 57 -15.72 35.39 6.35
N LEU A 58 -15.53 34.39 7.21
CA LEU A 58 -15.97 33.01 6.96
C LEU A 58 -17.50 32.88 7.14
N SER A 59 -18.01 31.66 6.90
CA SER A 59 -19.45 31.36 6.92
C SER A 59 -20.13 31.77 8.24
N SER A 60 -21.43 32.08 8.17
CA SER A 60 -22.24 32.44 9.34
C SER A 60 -22.20 31.39 10.46
N TYR A 61 -22.06 30.11 10.07
CA TYR A 61 -21.85 28.98 10.99
C TYR A 61 -20.48 29.04 11.67
N ALA A 62 -19.40 29.31 10.92
CA ALA A 62 -18.05 29.40 11.48
C ALA A 62 -17.94 30.50 12.55
N ARG A 63 -18.66 31.62 12.37
CA ARG A 63 -18.75 32.70 13.38
C ARG A 63 -19.38 32.27 14.71
N GLN A 64 -20.35 31.35 14.68
CA GLN A 64 -20.98 30.84 15.89
C GLN A 64 -20.07 29.87 16.66
N PHE A 65 -19.22 29.12 15.94
CA PHE A 65 -18.41 28.03 16.51
C PHE A 65 -16.99 28.42 16.91
N LEU A 66 -16.35 29.36 16.21
CA LEU A 66 -14.94 29.70 16.45
C LEU A 66 -14.71 30.55 17.71
N GLY A 67 -15.77 30.77 18.51
CA GLY A 67 -15.74 31.68 19.65
C GLY A 67 -15.63 33.13 19.17
N ILE A 68 -16.25 34.04 19.91
CA ILE A 68 -15.94 35.46 19.73
C ILE A 68 -14.52 35.63 20.24
N MET A 69 -13.52 35.66 19.35
CA MET A 69 -12.17 36.05 19.73
C MET A 69 -12.29 37.44 20.37
N GLU A 70 -11.75 37.60 21.58
CA GLU A 70 -11.81 38.89 22.27
C GLU A 70 -11.25 39.98 21.35
N LYS A 71 -12.05 41.01 21.13
CA LYS A 71 -11.62 42.15 20.32
C LYS A 71 -10.50 42.86 21.10
N PRO A 72 -9.32 43.07 20.51
CA PRO A 72 -8.25 43.77 21.19
C PRO A 72 -8.65 45.22 21.50
N ASP A 73 -8.10 45.77 22.59
CA ASP A 73 -8.34 47.16 22.98
C ASP A 73 -7.54 48.12 22.08
N VAL A 74 -8.21 48.55 20.99
CA VAL A 74 -7.71 49.47 19.97
C VAL A 74 -8.87 50.26 19.38
N ASP A 75 -8.68 51.55 19.09
CA ASP A 75 -9.74 52.38 18.52
C ASP A 75 -10.03 52.01 17.07
N SER A 76 -8.97 51.94 16.25
CA SER A 76 -9.10 51.48 14.87
C SER A 76 -7.80 50.89 14.34
N ILE A 77 -7.94 49.92 13.44
CA ILE A 77 -6.86 49.42 12.61
C ILE A 77 -7.33 49.41 11.15
N GLU A 78 -6.66 50.16 10.30
CA GLU A 78 -6.96 50.24 8.86
C GLU A 78 -5.87 49.58 8.03
N GLY A 79 -6.27 49.00 6.90
CA GLY A 79 -5.33 48.36 5.98
C GLY A 79 -4.76 47.02 6.45
N LEU A 80 -5.24 46.43 7.55
CA LEU A 80 -4.76 45.13 8.04
C LEU A 80 -5.08 44.00 7.05
N SER A 81 -4.10 43.12 6.80
CA SER A 81 -4.25 41.90 6.00
C SER A 81 -4.54 40.69 6.91
N PRO A 82 -5.06 39.56 6.39
CA PRO A 82 -5.12 38.32 7.16
C PRO A 82 -3.75 38.00 7.76
N ALA A 83 -3.72 37.73 9.06
CA ALA A 83 -2.49 37.56 9.81
C ALA A 83 -2.25 36.08 10.14
N ILE A 84 -0.99 35.65 10.07
CA ILE A 84 -0.52 34.33 10.48
C ILE A 84 0.56 34.54 11.54
N SER A 85 0.40 33.89 12.69
CA SER A 85 1.41 33.88 13.74
C SER A 85 2.35 32.69 13.52
N ILE A 86 3.65 32.95 13.59
CA ILE A 86 4.68 31.91 13.65
C ILE A 86 5.45 32.19 14.95
N ASP A 87 5.10 31.46 16.01
CA ASP A 87 5.73 31.56 17.31
C ASP A 87 6.48 30.26 17.68
N GLN A 88 7.21 30.30 18.79
CA GLN A 88 7.91 29.12 19.32
C GLN A 88 7.04 28.31 20.29
N LYS A 89 5.70 28.48 20.30
CA LYS A 89 4.87 27.67 21.22
C LYS A 89 5.04 26.20 20.86
N THR A 90 5.31 25.40 21.89
CA THR A 90 5.58 23.97 21.78
C THR A 90 4.52 23.31 20.91
N THR A 91 4.94 22.78 19.77
CA THR A 91 4.11 21.91 18.94
C THR A 91 3.59 20.76 19.79
N SER A 92 2.29 20.48 19.71
CA SER A 92 1.62 19.39 20.44
C SER A 92 2.46 18.11 20.43
N HIS A 93 2.77 17.58 21.61
CA HIS A 93 3.49 16.33 21.80
C HIS A 93 2.57 15.12 21.54
N ASN A 94 2.07 15.00 20.31
CA ASN A 94 1.42 13.78 19.87
C ASN A 94 2.51 12.77 19.47
N PRO A 95 2.59 11.59 20.12
CA PRO A 95 3.62 10.58 19.82
C PRO A 95 3.52 10.02 18.39
N ARG A 96 2.40 10.26 17.70
CA ARG A 96 2.19 9.90 16.29
C ARG A 96 2.44 11.06 15.32
N SER A 97 2.79 12.25 15.82
CA SER A 97 3.22 13.35 14.98
C SER A 97 4.73 13.28 14.78
N THR A 98 5.15 13.31 13.53
CA THR A 98 6.54 13.32 13.11
C THR A 98 6.81 14.55 12.25
N VAL A 99 8.07 14.86 11.97
CA VAL A 99 8.43 15.93 11.02
C VAL A 99 7.74 15.73 9.67
N GLY A 100 7.67 14.47 9.20
CA GLY A 100 7.04 14.14 7.91
C GLY A 100 5.52 14.38 7.89
N THR A 101 4.83 14.19 9.02
CA THR A 101 3.39 14.47 9.09
C THR A 101 3.11 15.96 9.28
N VAL A 102 3.96 16.69 10.01
CA VAL A 102 3.79 18.15 10.20
C VAL A 102 4.07 18.92 8.92
N THR A 103 5.03 18.47 8.12
CA THR A 103 5.39 19.08 6.83
C THR A 103 4.58 18.54 5.65
N GLU A 104 3.67 17.60 5.89
CA GLU A 104 2.91 16.85 4.88
C GLU A 104 3.76 16.06 3.87
N ILE A 105 5.09 16.07 3.98
CA ILE A 105 6.00 15.29 3.12
C ILE A 105 5.65 13.81 3.18
N TYR A 106 5.32 13.30 4.37
CA TYR A 106 4.91 11.90 4.52
C TYR A 106 3.65 11.59 3.73
N ASP A 107 2.72 12.54 3.61
CA ASP A 107 1.47 12.36 2.89
C ASP A 107 1.71 12.19 1.39
N TYR A 108 2.67 12.96 0.83
CA TYR A 108 3.15 12.76 -0.53
C TYR A 108 3.90 11.44 -0.71
N LEU A 109 4.72 11.03 0.26
CA LEU A 109 5.39 9.73 0.21
C LEU A 109 4.38 8.59 0.16
N ARG A 110 3.32 8.62 0.98
CA ARG A 110 2.26 7.60 0.93
C ARG A 110 1.64 7.50 -0.46
N LEU A 111 1.38 8.65 -1.10
CA LEU A 111 0.83 8.68 -2.46
C LEU A 111 1.84 8.11 -3.48
N LEU A 112 3.11 8.50 -3.37
CA LEU A 112 4.18 8.00 -4.23
C LEU A 112 4.29 6.48 -4.17
N PHE A 113 4.42 5.92 -2.96
CA PHE A 113 4.53 4.47 -2.75
C PHE A 113 3.25 3.72 -3.16
N ALA A 114 2.07 4.33 -3.03
CA ALA A 114 0.84 3.70 -3.49
C ALA A 114 0.69 3.69 -5.02
N ARG A 115 1.26 4.68 -5.73
CA ARG A 115 1.09 4.81 -7.18
C ARG A 115 2.16 4.09 -7.99
N ILE A 116 3.41 4.14 -7.54
CA ILE A 116 4.55 3.59 -8.29
C ILE A 116 5.41 2.64 -7.45
N GLY A 117 4.95 2.28 -6.25
CA GLY A 117 5.65 1.31 -5.41
C GLY A 117 5.55 -0.08 -6.00
N HIS A 118 6.67 -0.78 -6.03
CA HIS A 118 6.76 -2.20 -6.38
C HIS A 118 6.68 -3.00 -5.07
N PRO A 119 5.56 -3.69 -4.78
CA PRO A 119 5.43 -4.42 -3.53
C PRO A 119 6.12 -5.77 -3.64
N HIS A 120 6.64 -6.23 -2.53
CA HIS A 120 7.43 -7.47 -2.46
C HIS A 120 6.87 -8.39 -1.38
N CYS A 121 7.03 -9.70 -1.58
CA CYS A 121 6.72 -10.69 -0.56
C CYS A 121 7.67 -10.52 0.64
N PRO A 122 7.18 -10.39 1.88
CA PRO A 122 8.02 -10.27 3.06
C PRO A 122 8.83 -11.54 3.40
N ILE A 123 8.48 -12.71 2.82
CA ILE A 123 9.16 -13.99 3.07
C ILE A 123 10.24 -14.24 2.01
N CYS A 124 9.87 -14.32 0.73
CA CYS A 124 10.82 -14.64 -0.35
C CYS A 124 11.39 -13.42 -1.09
N GLY A 125 10.90 -12.21 -0.84
CA GLY A 125 11.39 -10.98 -1.48
C GLY A 125 11.00 -10.80 -2.95
N ARG A 126 10.17 -11.68 -3.52
CA ARG A 126 9.72 -11.56 -4.91
C ARG A 126 8.72 -10.41 -5.05
N GLU A 127 8.81 -9.68 -6.15
CA GLU A 127 7.82 -8.67 -6.52
C GLU A 127 6.43 -9.31 -6.71
N ILE A 128 5.40 -8.67 -6.14
CA ILE A 128 4.00 -9.06 -6.27
C ILE A 128 3.35 -8.03 -7.19
N SER A 129 2.69 -8.47 -8.24
CA SER A 129 2.00 -7.56 -9.17
C SER A 129 0.62 -8.12 -9.49
N HIS A 130 -0.39 -7.25 -9.52
CA HIS A 130 -1.64 -7.57 -10.18
C HIS A 130 -1.38 -7.73 -11.68
N GLN A 131 -1.74 -8.87 -12.25
CA GLN A 131 -1.64 -9.11 -13.68
C GLN A 131 -3.03 -9.29 -14.27
N THR A 132 -3.32 -8.56 -15.34
CA THR A 132 -4.54 -8.80 -16.13
C THR A 132 -4.41 -10.11 -16.90
N LEU A 133 -5.53 -10.73 -17.28
CA LEU A 133 -5.53 -11.93 -18.13
C LEU A 133 -4.63 -11.74 -19.37
N ASP A 134 -4.76 -10.60 -20.07
CA ASP A 134 -3.97 -10.32 -21.27
C ASP A 134 -2.46 -10.30 -20.97
N GLN A 135 -2.04 -9.70 -19.85
CA GLN A 135 -0.65 -9.71 -19.42
C GLN A 135 -0.16 -11.11 -19.05
N ILE A 136 -0.99 -11.92 -18.37
CA ILE A 136 -0.67 -13.31 -18.03
C ILE A 136 -0.47 -14.12 -19.32
N VAL A 137 -1.38 -13.96 -20.28
CA VAL A 137 -1.34 -14.64 -21.57
C VAL A 137 -0.11 -14.22 -22.38
N ASP A 138 0.20 -12.92 -22.44
CA ASP A 138 1.36 -12.41 -23.17
C ASP A 138 2.69 -12.89 -22.55
N GLN A 139 2.79 -12.91 -21.22
CA GLN A 139 3.97 -13.45 -20.53
C GLN A 139 4.11 -14.97 -20.74
N ALA A 140 3.00 -15.71 -20.66
CA ALA A 140 2.98 -17.14 -20.95
C ALA A 140 3.40 -17.41 -22.40
N LEU A 141 2.89 -16.64 -23.37
CA LEU A 141 3.25 -16.73 -24.78
C LEU A 141 4.74 -16.45 -24.99
N ALA A 142 5.30 -15.41 -24.36
CA ALA A 142 6.71 -15.07 -24.45
C ALA A 142 7.62 -16.20 -23.91
N LEU A 143 7.27 -16.78 -22.75
CA LEU A 143 7.98 -17.93 -22.18
C LEU A 143 7.93 -19.14 -23.12
N ILE A 144 6.76 -19.40 -23.70
CA ILE A 144 6.58 -20.50 -24.65
C ILE A 144 7.44 -20.27 -25.91
N GLU A 145 7.42 -19.07 -26.49
CA GLU A 145 8.22 -18.71 -27.66
C GLU A 145 9.72 -18.84 -27.40
N GLU A 146 10.21 -18.38 -26.24
CA GLU A 146 11.60 -18.53 -25.84
C GLU A 146 12.01 -20.01 -25.79
N THR A 147 11.19 -20.85 -25.16
CA THR A 147 11.49 -22.29 -25.08
C THR A 147 11.38 -23.02 -26.41
N ALA A 148 10.50 -22.56 -27.32
CA ALA A 148 10.36 -23.12 -28.66
C ALA A 148 11.54 -22.79 -29.58
N LYS A 149 12.31 -21.73 -29.30
CA LYS A 149 13.59 -21.45 -29.97
C LYS A 149 14.65 -22.48 -29.60
N ASP A 150 14.73 -22.84 -28.32
CA ASP A 150 15.73 -23.79 -27.80
C ASP A 150 15.39 -25.26 -28.09
N GLN A 151 14.11 -25.60 -28.23
CA GLN A 151 13.67 -26.99 -28.43
C GLN A 151 12.64 -27.12 -29.55
N LYS A 152 12.85 -28.10 -30.45
CA LYS A 152 11.94 -28.38 -31.59
C LYS A 152 10.50 -28.75 -31.18
N LYS A 153 10.31 -29.24 -29.95
CA LYS A 153 9.02 -29.59 -29.34
C LYS A 153 9.03 -29.23 -27.86
N ALA A 154 7.96 -28.59 -27.39
CA ALA A 154 7.74 -28.28 -25.98
C ALA A 154 6.28 -28.60 -25.59
N TRP A 155 6.09 -29.10 -24.38
CA TRP A 155 4.77 -29.38 -23.84
C TRP A 155 4.53 -28.56 -22.58
N PHE A 156 3.34 -27.97 -22.54
CA PHE A 156 2.89 -27.15 -21.44
C PHE A 156 1.55 -27.67 -20.91
N LEU A 157 1.39 -27.59 -19.60
CA LEU A 157 0.14 -27.84 -18.91
C LEU A 157 -0.34 -26.53 -18.30
N VAL A 158 -1.60 -26.19 -18.53
CA VAL A 158 -2.28 -25.12 -17.81
C VAL A 158 -2.95 -25.75 -16.60
N LEU A 159 -2.52 -25.34 -15.41
CA LEU A 159 -2.92 -25.92 -14.14
C LEU A 159 -3.61 -24.85 -13.28
N SER A 160 -4.73 -25.23 -12.67
CA SER A 160 -5.46 -24.41 -11.71
C SER A 160 -5.23 -24.95 -10.29
N PRO A 161 -4.44 -24.25 -9.44
CA PRO A 161 -4.15 -24.72 -8.09
C PRO A 161 -5.35 -24.49 -7.17
N MET A 162 -6.04 -25.59 -6.82
CA MET A 162 -7.24 -25.54 -5.97
C MET A 162 -6.90 -25.67 -4.48
N VAL A 163 -5.85 -26.41 -4.17
CA VAL A 163 -5.39 -26.67 -2.80
C VAL A 163 -3.87 -26.61 -2.77
N GLU A 164 -3.30 -25.85 -1.84
CA GLU A 164 -1.85 -25.77 -1.64
C GLU A 164 -1.49 -26.11 -0.19
N ALA A 165 -0.75 -27.20 0.00
CA ALA A 165 -0.20 -27.66 1.27
C ALA A 165 -1.21 -27.74 2.45
N ARG A 166 -2.47 -28.11 2.19
CA ARG A 166 -3.51 -28.27 3.22
C ARG A 166 -3.79 -29.73 3.57
N LYS A 167 -4.15 -29.99 4.82
CA LYS A 167 -4.57 -31.31 5.28
C LYS A 167 -6.01 -31.60 4.89
N GLY A 168 -6.28 -32.78 4.34
CA GLY A 168 -7.64 -33.18 3.97
C GLY A 168 -7.70 -34.34 2.98
N GLU A 169 -8.89 -34.95 2.85
CA GLU A 169 -9.19 -36.02 1.88
C GLU A 169 -9.60 -35.47 0.50
N PHE A 170 -10.21 -34.29 0.47
CA PHE A 170 -10.66 -33.59 -0.75
C PHE A 170 -11.55 -34.40 -1.72
N SER A 171 -12.21 -35.47 -1.27
CA SER A 171 -13.11 -36.30 -2.10
C SER A 171 -14.23 -35.53 -2.78
N GLN A 172 -14.86 -34.58 -2.07
CA GLN A 172 -15.87 -33.68 -2.65
C GLN A 172 -15.31 -32.82 -3.79
N LEU A 173 -14.05 -32.39 -3.69
CA LEU A 173 -13.39 -31.57 -4.71
C LEU A 173 -13.17 -32.37 -5.99
N PHE A 174 -12.75 -33.63 -5.88
CA PHE A 174 -12.61 -34.52 -7.05
C PHE A 174 -13.97 -34.80 -7.72
N GLY A 175 -15.03 -35.00 -6.92
CA GLY A 175 -16.40 -35.13 -7.44
C GLY A 175 -16.86 -33.90 -8.22
N ASN A 176 -16.55 -32.69 -7.71
CA ASN A 176 -16.86 -31.42 -8.38
C ASN A 176 -16.04 -31.21 -9.65
N LEU A 177 -14.77 -31.62 -9.68
CA LEU A 177 -13.96 -31.54 -10.90
C LEU A 177 -14.48 -32.50 -11.97
N LYS A 178 -14.89 -33.71 -11.58
CA LYS A 178 -15.46 -34.71 -12.48
C LYS A 178 -16.79 -34.27 -13.08
N SER A 179 -17.68 -33.66 -12.27
CA SER A 179 -18.96 -33.13 -12.76
C SER A 179 -18.79 -31.93 -13.71
N LYS A 180 -17.72 -31.15 -13.53
CA LYS A 180 -17.31 -30.08 -14.45
C LYS A 180 -16.59 -30.58 -15.71
N GLY A 181 -16.36 -31.90 -15.84
CA GLY A 181 -15.76 -32.51 -17.03
C GLY A 181 -14.23 -32.55 -17.07
N TYR A 182 -13.54 -32.22 -15.97
CA TYR A 182 -12.10 -32.37 -15.89
C TYR A 182 -11.72 -33.85 -15.83
N ARG A 183 -10.73 -34.24 -16.62
CA ARG A 183 -10.25 -35.64 -16.69
C ARG A 183 -9.06 -35.90 -15.78
N GLN A 184 -8.24 -34.90 -15.50
CA GLN A 184 -6.96 -35.11 -14.81
C GLN A 184 -6.68 -34.06 -13.76
N VAL A 185 -5.92 -34.49 -12.76
CA VAL A 185 -5.51 -33.67 -11.62
C VAL A 185 -4.05 -33.98 -11.29
N ARG A 186 -3.29 -32.95 -10.92
CA ARG A 186 -1.94 -33.10 -10.37
C ARG A 186 -2.06 -33.07 -8.85
N ILE A 187 -1.69 -34.16 -8.20
CA ILE A 187 -1.68 -34.31 -6.74
C ILE A 187 -0.24 -34.55 -6.30
N ASP A 188 0.27 -33.70 -5.42
CA ASP A 188 1.62 -33.80 -4.84
C ASP A 188 2.73 -33.98 -5.90
N GLY A 189 2.54 -33.34 -7.07
CA GLY A 189 3.47 -33.38 -8.19
C GLY A 189 3.25 -34.50 -9.22
N TYR A 190 2.32 -35.42 -8.97
CA TYR A 190 2.00 -36.54 -9.86
C TYR A 190 0.63 -36.35 -10.53
N ILE A 191 0.54 -36.66 -11.83
CA ILE A 191 -0.73 -36.57 -12.57
C ILE A 191 -1.51 -37.87 -12.41
N HIS A 192 -2.76 -37.73 -12.00
CA HIS A 192 -3.74 -38.80 -11.85
C HIS A 192 -4.95 -38.55 -12.76
N ASP A 193 -5.59 -39.62 -13.23
CA ASP A 193 -6.86 -39.56 -13.94
C ASP A 193 -8.02 -39.57 -12.92
N LEU A 194 -8.98 -38.67 -13.08
CA LEU A 194 -10.17 -38.54 -12.21
C LEU A 194 -11.19 -39.68 -12.41
N SER A 195 -10.95 -40.57 -13.37
CA SER A 195 -11.68 -41.83 -13.49
C SER A 195 -11.27 -42.87 -12.44
N GLU A 196 -10.07 -42.75 -11.86
CA GLU A 196 -9.59 -43.63 -10.78
C GLU A 196 -10.18 -43.20 -9.42
N ASP A 197 -10.32 -44.16 -8.48
CA ASP A 197 -10.74 -43.86 -7.11
C ASP A 197 -9.56 -43.25 -6.31
N LEU A 198 -9.53 -41.92 -6.27
CA LEU A 198 -8.50 -41.15 -5.56
C LEU A 198 -8.89 -40.96 -4.09
N VAL A 199 -8.15 -41.59 -3.19
CA VAL A 199 -8.31 -41.44 -1.74
C VAL A 199 -7.05 -40.83 -1.13
N LEU A 200 -7.18 -39.63 -0.56
CA LEU A 200 -6.09 -38.94 0.12
C LEU A 200 -6.17 -39.10 1.64
N ILE A 201 -5.01 -39.19 2.28
CA ILE A 201 -4.89 -39.40 3.72
C ILE A 201 -5.13 -38.07 4.44
N LYS A 202 -6.21 -37.97 5.21
CA LYS A 202 -6.64 -36.73 5.92
C LYS A 202 -5.56 -36.03 6.74
N THR A 203 -4.61 -36.79 7.31
CA THR A 203 -3.59 -36.25 8.21
C THR A 203 -2.42 -35.59 7.48
N ASN A 204 -2.21 -35.92 6.20
CA ASN A 204 -1.12 -35.42 5.38
C ASN A 204 -1.50 -34.11 4.70
N LYS A 205 -0.49 -33.25 4.46
CA LYS A 205 -0.67 -32.05 3.65
C LYS A 205 -0.60 -32.45 2.17
N HIS A 206 -1.58 -32.02 1.40
CA HIS A 206 -1.67 -32.29 -0.03
C HIS A 206 -1.72 -30.98 -0.82
N THR A 207 -1.21 -31.04 -2.05
CA THR A 207 -1.34 -30.01 -3.07
C THR A 207 -2.12 -30.59 -4.25
N VAL A 208 -3.23 -29.95 -4.62
CA VAL A 208 -4.17 -30.44 -5.64
C VAL A 208 -4.40 -29.37 -6.68
N GLU A 209 -4.14 -29.70 -7.93
CA GLU A 209 -4.18 -28.76 -9.04
C GLU A 209 -4.90 -29.40 -10.24
N ALA A 210 -5.96 -28.77 -10.74
CA ALA A 210 -6.72 -29.27 -11.87
C ALA A 210 -5.96 -29.04 -13.18
N VAL A 211 -5.88 -30.06 -14.04
CA VAL A 211 -5.29 -29.91 -15.38
C VAL A 211 -6.38 -29.37 -16.31
N VAL A 212 -6.25 -28.12 -16.75
CA VAL A 212 -7.25 -27.43 -17.56
C VAL A 212 -7.01 -27.67 -19.04
N ASP A 213 -5.78 -27.43 -19.52
CA ASP A 213 -5.41 -27.70 -20.92
C ASP A 213 -4.01 -28.31 -21.02
N ARG A 214 -3.82 -29.07 -22.10
CA ARG A 214 -2.57 -29.70 -22.53
C ARG A 214 -2.18 -29.11 -23.88
N ILE A 215 -1.13 -28.28 -23.87
CA ILE A 215 -0.71 -27.56 -25.06
C ILE A 215 0.60 -28.18 -25.54
N ALA A 216 0.54 -28.82 -26.71
CA ALA A 216 1.70 -29.37 -27.40
C ALA A 216 2.11 -28.43 -28.53
N LEU A 217 3.32 -27.90 -28.47
CA LEU A 217 3.82 -26.93 -29.45
C LEU A 217 5.06 -27.45 -30.14
N THR A 218 5.16 -27.13 -31.42
CA THR A 218 6.32 -27.43 -32.26
C THR A 218 6.88 -26.13 -32.82
N ALA A 219 8.13 -26.13 -33.30
CA ALA A 219 8.73 -24.96 -33.94
C ALA A 219 7.92 -24.41 -35.15
N GLY A 220 7.01 -25.21 -35.73
CA GLY A 220 6.09 -24.78 -36.77
C GLY A 220 4.85 -24.02 -36.28
N SER A 221 4.50 -24.16 -35.00
CA SER A 221 3.30 -23.57 -34.38
C SER A 221 3.34 -22.04 -34.27
N PHE A 222 4.50 -21.42 -34.53
CA PHE A 222 4.70 -19.97 -34.53
C PHE A 222 5.04 -19.40 -35.91
N LYS A 223 4.86 -20.17 -37.00
CA LYS A 223 5.15 -19.70 -38.36
C LYS A 223 4.05 -18.77 -38.87
N GLY A 224 4.27 -17.46 -38.70
CA GLY A 224 3.40 -16.40 -39.18
C GLY A 224 2.46 -15.85 -38.11
N GLU A 225 2.00 -14.62 -38.33
CA GLU A 225 1.08 -13.90 -37.44
C GLU A 225 -0.25 -14.65 -37.14
N PRO A 226 -0.92 -15.33 -38.09
CA PRO A 226 -2.17 -16.02 -37.80
C PRO A 226 -2.01 -17.24 -36.87
N ALA A 227 -0.92 -18.00 -37.00
CA ALA A 227 -0.66 -19.16 -36.14
C ALA A 227 -0.39 -18.74 -34.68
N ARG A 228 0.30 -17.60 -34.51
CA ARG A 228 0.54 -17.00 -33.19
C ARG A 228 -0.77 -16.55 -32.53
N ALA A 229 -1.66 -15.92 -33.29
CA ALA A 229 -2.96 -15.48 -32.80
C ALA A 229 -3.84 -16.65 -32.34
N GLU A 230 -3.82 -17.77 -33.07
CA GLU A 230 -4.55 -18.99 -32.69
C GLU A 230 -4.06 -19.56 -31.34
N VAL A 231 -2.74 -19.65 -31.16
CA VAL A 231 -2.15 -20.10 -29.89
C VAL A 231 -2.47 -19.13 -28.75
N LYS A 232 -2.42 -17.81 -29.00
CA LYS A 232 -2.79 -16.79 -28.02
C LYS A 232 -4.25 -16.91 -27.57
N ASN A 233 -5.18 -17.07 -28.51
CA ASN A 233 -6.62 -17.20 -28.19
C ASN A 233 -6.88 -18.48 -27.36
N ARG A 234 -6.29 -19.61 -27.75
CA ARG A 234 -6.41 -20.86 -26.98
C ARG A 234 -5.82 -20.74 -25.57
N LEU A 235 -4.67 -20.07 -25.44
CA LEU A 235 -4.07 -19.78 -24.14
C LEU A 235 -4.98 -18.88 -23.30
N ALA A 236 -5.56 -17.84 -23.87
CA ALA A 236 -6.48 -16.94 -23.17
C ALA A 236 -7.69 -17.69 -22.61
N ASP A 237 -8.34 -18.54 -23.42
CA ASP A 237 -9.48 -19.34 -22.98
C ASP A 237 -9.10 -20.30 -21.83
N SER A 238 -7.95 -20.96 -21.96
CA SER A 238 -7.46 -21.93 -20.97
C SER A 238 -7.04 -21.27 -19.67
N MET A 239 -6.34 -20.13 -19.75
CA MET A 239 -5.91 -19.36 -18.59
C MET A 239 -7.13 -18.76 -17.87
N GLN A 240 -8.12 -18.23 -18.59
CA GLN A 240 -9.35 -17.71 -18.00
C GLN A 240 -10.12 -18.80 -17.25
N GLN A 241 -10.24 -19.99 -17.85
CA GLN A 241 -10.87 -21.13 -17.18
C GLN A 241 -10.11 -21.51 -15.90
N ALA A 242 -8.78 -21.58 -15.98
CA ALA A 242 -7.96 -21.92 -14.83
C ALA A 242 -8.08 -20.87 -13.70
N LEU A 243 -8.00 -19.58 -14.03
CA LEU A 243 -8.17 -18.48 -13.09
C LEU A 243 -9.54 -18.51 -12.41
N ASN A 244 -10.61 -18.80 -13.16
CA ASN A 244 -11.97 -18.91 -12.60
C ASN A 244 -12.13 -20.08 -11.62
N LEU A 245 -11.35 -21.16 -11.77
CA LEU A 245 -11.42 -22.31 -10.86
C LEU A 245 -10.71 -22.08 -9.53
N SER A 246 -9.52 -21.47 -9.56
CA SER A 246 -8.64 -21.26 -8.41
C SER A 246 -8.71 -19.83 -7.85
N GLU A 247 -9.78 -19.10 -8.19
CA GLU A 247 -10.02 -17.72 -7.77
C GLU A 247 -8.83 -16.77 -8.06
N GLY A 248 -8.32 -16.78 -9.29
CA GLY A 248 -7.33 -15.80 -9.77
C GLY A 248 -5.87 -16.25 -9.67
N VAL A 249 -5.58 -17.56 -9.67
CA VAL A 249 -4.21 -18.11 -9.70
C VAL A 249 -4.08 -19.15 -10.80
N VAL A 250 -3.02 -19.15 -11.60
CA VAL A 250 -2.79 -20.17 -12.64
C VAL A 250 -1.33 -20.55 -12.74
N LYS A 251 -1.04 -21.84 -12.91
CA LYS A 251 0.32 -22.36 -13.14
C LYS A 251 0.45 -22.85 -14.57
N LEU A 252 1.49 -22.38 -15.26
CA LEU A 252 1.96 -22.94 -16.52
C LEU A 252 3.14 -23.86 -16.21
N ALA A 253 2.90 -25.17 -16.27
CA ALA A 253 3.93 -26.17 -16.04
C ALA A 253 4.54 -26.64 -17.36
N ARG A 254 5.84 -26.42 -17.54
CA ARG A 254 6.61 -26.98 -18.65
C ARG A 254 7.02 -28.41 -18.33
N VAL A 255 6.73 -29.35 -19.21
CA VAL A 255 7.20 -30.74 -19.10
C VAL A 255 8.66 -30.84 -19.56
N LEU A 256 9.54 -31.37 -18.71
CA LEU A 256 10.98 -31.53 -18.97
C LEU A 256 11.41 -32.96 -19.31
N ASP A 257 10.45 -33.89 -19.39
CA ASP A 257 10.74 -35.29 -19.68
C ASP A 257 11.24 -35.48 -21.13
N LYS A 258 12.30 -36.27 -21.28
CA LYS A 258 12.95 -36.53 -22.58
C LYS A 258 12.28 -37.71 -23.31
N GLU A 259 10.99 -37.60 -23.57
CA GLU A 259 10.26 -38.58 -24.39
C GLU A 259 10.03 -38.05 -25.82
N PHE A 260 9.68 -38.93 -26.77
CA PHE A 260 9.39 -38.54 -28.17
C PHE A 260 7.95 -38.04 -28.37
N THR A 261 7.06 -38.40 -27.44
CA THR A 261 5.64 -38.06 -27.37
C THR A 261 5.29 -37.51 -25.99
N MET A 262 4.20 -36.74 -25.88
CA MET A 262 3.78 -36.18 -24.59
C MET A 262 3.45 -37.33 -23.62
N PRO A 263 4.14 -37.44 -22.47
CA PRO A 263 3.87 -38.52 -21.52
C PRO A 263 2.45 -38.41 -20.98
N ALA A 264 1.78 -39.55 -20.78
CA ALA A 264 0.47 -39.57 -20.11
C ALA A 264 0.58 -39.04 -18.67
N ILE A 265 1.70 -39.38 -18.00
CA ILE A 265 2.06 -39.02 -16.63
C ILE A 265 3.51 -38.49 -16.63
N PRO A 266 3.71 -37.18 -16.85
CA PRO A 266 5.03 -36.58 -16.78
C PRO A 266 5.53 -36.51 -15.33
N LYS A 267 6.85 -36.64 -15.13
CA LYS A 267 7.52 -36.71 -13.82
C LYS A 267 8.34 -35.47 -13.50
N LYS A 268 8.85 -34.74 -14.50
CA LYS A 268 9.64 -33.51 -14.28
C LYS A 268 8.94 -32.29 -14.87
N PHE A 269 8.72 -31.29 -14.03
CA PHE A 269 8.09 -30.03 -14.40
C PHE A 269 8.95 -28.83 -14.01
N LYS A 270 8.82 -27.75 -14.79
CA LYS A 270 9.20 -26.41 -14.37
C LYS A 270 7.95 -25.55 -14.36
N ASP A 271 7.50 -25.18 -13.17
CA ASP A 271 6.27 -24.43 -12.97
C ASP A 271 6.54 -22.93 -13.02
N HIS A 272 5.74 -22.24 -13.82
CA HIS A 272 5.63 -20.78 -13.84
C HIS A 272 4.25 -20.42 -13.33
N LEU A 273 4.16 -19.44 -12.44
CA LEU A 273 2.97 -19.20 -11.66
C LEU A 273 2.56 -17.75 -11.82
N PHE A 274 1.30 -17.55 -12.18
CA PHE A 274 0.69 -16.26 -12.47
C PHE A 274 -0.51 -16.06 -11.54
N SER A 275 -0.80 -14.81 -11.20
CA SER A 275 -1.98 -14.48 -10.39
C SER A 275 -2.57 -13.14 -10.82
N GLU A 276 -3.90 -13.10 -10.86
CA GLU A 276 -4.66 -11.85 -10.93
C GLU A 276 -4.64 -11.11 -9.60
N LYS A 277 -4.45 -11.82 -8.48
CA LYS A 277 -4.44 -11.21 -7.15
C LYS A 277 -3.06 -10.65 -6.83
N PHE A 278 -3.03 -9.63 -5.95
CA PHE A 278 -1.81 -9.19 -5.26
C PHE A 278 -1.36 -10.27 -4.25
N SER A 279 -0.93 -11.43 -4.72
CA SER A 279 -0.50 -12.53 -3.86
C SER A 279 0.88 -13.07 -4.24
N CYS A 280 1.69 -13.40 -3.22
CA CYS A 280 2.85 -14.24 -3.39
C CYS A 280 2.36 -15.68 -3.56
N PRO A 281 2.66 -16.32 -4.68
CA PRO A 281 2.04 -17.59 -5.00
C PRO A 281 2.89 -18.79 -4.54
N VAL A 282 4.05 -18.53 -3.94
CA VAL A 282 4.89 -19.55 -3.28
C VAL A 282 4.60 -19.60 -1.78
N ASP A 283 4.52 -18.42 -1.15
CA ASP A 283 4.35 -18.30 0.30
C ASP A 283 2.86 -18.15 0.71
N ASN A 284 1.96 -18.14 -0.28
CA ASN A 284 0.52 -17.96 -0.11
C ASN A 284 0.15 -16.71 0.72
N ILE A 285 0.90 -15.63 0.51
CA ILE A 285 0.65 -14.33 1.15
C ILE A 285 -0.19 -13.50 0.20
N SER A 286 -1.38 -13.08 0.61
CA SER A 286 -2.13 -12.06 -0.11
C SER A 286 -1.88 -10.71 0.53
N LEU A 287 -1.44 -9.75 -0.27
CA LEU A 287 -1.44 -8.34 0.12
C LEU A 287 -2.83 -7.75 -0.17
N PRO A 288 -3.36 -6.89 0.71
CA PRO A 288 -4.53 -6.08 0.40
C PRO A 288 -4.19 -5.07 -0.71
N GLU A 289 -5.21 -4.44 -1.28
CA GLU A 289 -4.99 -3.36 -2.24
C GLU A 289 -4.09 -2.27 -1.66
N ILE A 290 -3.16 -1.81 -2.50
CA ILE A 290 -2.19 -0.80 -2.11
C ILE A 290 -2.81 0.57 -2.33
N GLU A 291 -3.19 1.19 -1.22
CA GLU A 291 -3.74 2.53 -1.19
C GLU A 291 -2.84 3.44 -0.34
N PRO A 292 -2.90 4.77 -0.49
CA PRO A 292 -2.11 5.69 0.33
C PRO A 292 -2.29 5.47 1.84
N ARG A 293 -3.50 5.05 2.28
CA ARG A 293 -3.76 4.75 3.70
C ARG A 293 -3.02 3.50 4.20
N SER A 294 -2.67 2.56 3.32
CA SER A 294 -1.89 1.36 3.66
C SER A 294 -0.46 1.71 4.10
N PHE A 295 0.03 2.92 3.76
CA PHE A 295 1.30 3.46 4.23
C PHE A 295 1.15 4.40 5.42
N SER A 296 -0.05 4.58 5.97
CA SER A 296 -0.28 5.45 7.12
C SER A 296 -0.18 4.65 8.41
N PHE A 297 0.84 4.92 9.23
CA PHE A 297 0.93 4.37 10.59
C PHE A 297 -0.14 4.94 11.55
N ASN A 298 -0.89 5.96 11.12
CA ASN A 298 -2.04 6.51 11.84
C ASN A 298 -3.35 5.79 11.54
N SER A 299 -3.40 4.95 10.49
CA SER A 299 -4.57 4.14 10.16
C SER A 299 -4.32 2.68 10.54
N PRO A 300 -5.34 1.93 10.97
CA PRO A 300 -5.18 0.51 11.31
C PRO A 300 -4.63 -0.36 10.18
N GLN A 301 -4.84 0.05 8.92
CA GLN A 301 -4.41 -0.68 7.73
C GLN A 301 -2.89 -0.63 7.52
N GLY A 302 -2.25 0.51 7.82
CA GLY A 302 -0.80 0.69 7.68
C GLY A 302 -0.03 0.65 9.01
N ALA A 303 -0.73 0.63 10.14
CA ALA A 303 -0.12 0.58 11.45
C ALA A 303 0.43 -0.83 11.76
N CYS A 304 1.65 -0.90 12.26
CA CYS A 304 2.20 -2.14 12.82
C CYS A 304 1.28 -2.66 13.94
N PRO A 305 0.85 -3.93 13.92
CA PRO A 305 -0.09 -4.47 14.91
C PRO A 305 0.52 -4.55 16.31
N THR A 306 1.83 -4.68 16.43
CA THR A 306 2.52 -4.82 17.73
C THR A 306 2.60 -3.49 18.48
N CYS A 307 2.91 -2.39 17.79
CA CYS A 307 3.05 -1.07 18.42
C CYS A 307 1.90 -0.11 18.09
N THR A 308 0.91 -0.54 17.31
CA THR A 308 -0.23 0.27 16.83
C THR A 308 0.20 1.57 16.14
N GLY A 309 1.28 1.49 15.37
CA GLY A 309 1.85 2.63 14.64
C GLY A 309 2.66 3.63 15.49
N LEU A 310 2.91 3.34 16.77
CA LEU A 310 3.73 4.22 17.62
C LEU A 310 5.23 4.13 17.34
N GLY A 311 5.69 3.04 16.69
CA GLY A 311 7.11 2.80 16.40
C GLY A 311 7.97 2.45 17.63
N LYS A 312 7.40 2.50 18.85
CA LYS A 312 8.08 2.16 20.10
C LYS A 312 7.20 1.25 20.96
N ILE A 313 7.85 0.37 21.72
CA ILE A 313 7.22 -0.46 22.76
C ILE A 313 7.92 -0.12 24.06
N LEU A 314 7.16 0.27 25.08
CA LEU A 314 7.72 0.51 26.40
C LEU A 314 8.07 -0.84 27.03
N LYS A 315 9.36 -1.02 27.33
CA LYS A 315 9.89 -2.17 28.07
C LYS A 315 10.72 -1.64 29.21
N VAL A 316 10.80 -2.43 30.28
CA VAL A 316 11.70 -2.16 31.40
C VAL A 316 13.13 -2.35 30.89
N ASP A 317 13.98 -1.35 31.10
CA ASP A 317 15.42 -1.48 30.86
C ASP A 317 16.07 -2.05 32.13
N PRO A 318 16.63 -3.27 32.09
CA PRO A 318 17.27 -3.87 33.25
C PRO A 318 18.43 -3.03 33.82
N LYS A 319 19.06 -2.18 32.99
CA LYS A 319 20.17 -1.32 33.43
C LYS A 319 19.72 -0.15 34.29
N LEU A 320 18.44 0.24 34.20
CA LEU A 320 17.85 1.30 35.02
C LEU A 320 17.22 0.74 36.31
N LEU A 321 17.16 -0.58 36.47
CA LEU A 321 16.58 -1.22 37.67
C LEU A 321 17.48 -1.12 38.88
N PHE A 322 18.80 -1.20 38.68
CA PHE A 322 19.78 -1.16 39.75
C PHE A 322 20.71 0.02 39.54
N SER A 323 20.92 0.81 40.60
CA SER A 323 22.01 1.77 40.61
C SER A 323 23.33 1.01 40.59
N SER A 324 24.25 1.37 39.69
CA SER A 324 25.61 0.82 39.68
C SER A 324 26.41 1.19 40.93
N ASP A 325 25.93 2.19 41.67
CA ASP A 325 26.69 2.88 42.72
C ASP A 325 26.26 2.49 44.13
N LEU A 326 25.27 1.59 44.26
CA LEU A 326 24.74 1.11 45.53
C LEU A 326 24.97 -0.39 45.68
N THR A 327 25.29 -0.82 46.89
CA THR A 327 25.29 -2.25 47.21
C THR A 327 23.86 -2.74 47.38
N ILE A 328 23.60 -4.04 47.18
CA ILE A 328 22.24 -4.61 47.31
C ILE A 328 21.67 -4.43 48.73
N MET A 329 22.52 -4.19 49.74
CA MET A 329 22.08 -3.98 51.13
C MET A 329 21.75 -2.52 51.49
N GLU A 330 22.13 -1.55 50.65
CA GLU A 330 21.87 -0.11 50.84
C GLU A 330 20.70 0.36 49.96
#